data_AF-A0A952PU16-F1
#
_entry.id   AF-A0A952PU16-F1
#
_cell.length_a   1.000
_cell.length_b   1.000
_cell.length_c   1.000
_cell.angle_alpha   90.00
_cell.angle_beta   90.00
_cell.angle_gamma   90.00
#
_symmetry.space_group_name_H-M   'P 1'
#
loop_
_entity.id
_entity.type
_entity.pdbx_description
1 polymer ?
#
loop_
_entity_poly.entity_id
_entity_poly.type
_entity_poly.pdbx_seq_one_letter_code
_entity_poly.pdbx_strand_id
1 'polypeptide(L)'
;MFNRSLLHHRHALKVAFAAALAFGIGLGVASSHPAKAATPVHYVVQVGASGPANTDLLQFGPATLQVHRGDIITWAIGGFHNVHVGGTAPKELVIAPEVDGKPLPQINPEVAFPYGAKNGEAFTGTESGSGLIPADQPQAYSLIVDVAAGTTFSYQCDIHPGMAGNVTVVDDATEIPSPTDVQLQGAAELGGSVGASLPTYYEMYGKSSATMMSKDGTATVQPGNDVGRAVMNLFFPYTTIIKAGESVSWTIPATSIEPHTISNPAVYGQEFNPIEQKNAPPILALGNTLAPMTQSGTTVKMGDTWSSGLITPGTTFTLTFADAGVYPYVCNIHPGMNGVVVVQ
;
A
#
# COMPACT_ATOMS: atom_id res chain seq x y z
N MET A 1 38.92 -3.67 43.88
CA MET A 1 37.62 -4.19 44.33
C MET A 1 36.77 -4.30 43.07
N PHE A 2 36.71 -5.46 42.39
CA PHE A 2 35.71 -6.54 42.59
C PHE A 2 34.29 -5.96 42.77
N ASN A 3 33.24 -6.29 42.02
CA ASN A 3 32.93 -7.51 41.28
C ASN A 3 31.74 -7.29 40.30
N ARG A 4 31.61 -8.25 39.39
CA ARG A 4 30.65 -8.52 38.29
C ARG A 4 29.15 -8.37 38.58
N SER A 5 28.40 -7.97 37.55
CA SER A 5 27.17 -8.59 37.01
C SER A 5 26.69 -7.67 35.86
N LEU A 6 26.65 -7.98 34.55
CA LEU A 6 26.26 -9.19 33.82
C LEU A 6 25.09 -9.90 34.49
N LEU A 7 23.87 -9.59 34.07
CA LEU A 7 22.89 -10.55 33.56
C LEU A 7 21.55 -9.83 33.21
N HIS A 8 21.14 -10.01 31.96
CA HIS A 8 19.74 -10.09 31.49
C HIS A 8 18.87 -8.82 31.44
N HIS A 9 19.10 -7.97 30.43
CA HIS A 9 17.94 -7.37 29.75
C HIS A 9 17.33 -8.42 28.82
N ARG A 10 16.35 -9.16 29.36
CA ARG A 10 15.43 -9.94 28.54
C ARG A 10 14.65 -8.96 27.68
N HIS A 11 15.06 -8.80 26.42
CA HIS A 11 14.13 -8.39 25.38
C HIS A 11 13.05 -9.47 25.32
N ALA A 12 11.97 -9.28 26.08
CA ALA A 12 10.74 -9.97 25.79
C ALA A 12 10.33 -9.48 24.40
N LEU A 13 10.60 -10.30 23.40
CA LEU A 13 10.00 -10.21 22.08
C LEU A 13 8.48 -10.29 22.33
N LYS A 14 7.84 -9.13 22.52
CA LYS A 14 6.39 -9.04 22.44
C LYS A 14 6.09 -9.23 20.96
N VAL A 15 6.02 -10.49 20.54
CA VAL A 15 5.28 -10.88 19.35
C VAL A 15 3.86 -10.42 19.63
N ALA A 16 3.54 -9.20 19.17
CA ALA A 16 2.16 -8.80 18.99
C ALA A 16 1.63 -9.73 17.91
N PHE A 17 1.04 -10.85 18.34
CA PHE A 17 0.09 -11.54 17.49
C PHE A 17 -0.94 -10.49 17.10
N ALA A 18 -0.95 -10.13 15.82
CA ALA A 18 -2.10 -9.47 15.23
C ALA A 18 -3.31 -10.30 15.68
N ALA A 19 -4.19 -9.67 16.45
CA ALA A 19 -5.44 -10.27 16.84
C ALA A 19 -6.18 -10.56 15.52
N ALA A 20 -6.14 -11.81 15.08
CA ALA A 20 -7.18 -12.35 14.25
C ALA A 20 -8.47 -12.06 15.02
N LEU A 21 -9.29 -11.15 14.49
CA LEU A 21 -10.62 -10.94 15.03
C LEU A 21 -11.35 -12.27 14.82
N ALA A 22 -11.41 -13.07 15.88
CA ALA A 22 -12.29 -14.20 15.97
C ALA A 22 -13.71 -13.64 16.08
N PHE A 23 -14.31 -13.28 14.94
CA PHE A 23 -15.76 -13.26 14.86
C PHE A 23 -16.20 -14.70 15.07
N GLY A 24 -16.84 -14.95 16.22
CA GLY A 24 -17.39 -16.25 16.56
C GLY A 24 -18.24 -16.75 15.39
N ILE A 25 -17.87 -17.92 14.87
CA ILE A 25 -18.72 -18.70 13.99
C ILE A 25 -19.90 -19.18 14.83
N GLY A 26 -20.89 -18.32 14.99
CA GLY A 26 -22.24 -18.75 15.26
C GLY A 26 -22.76 -19.37 13.97
N LEU A 27 -22.63 -20.68 13.81
CA LEU A 27 -23.39 -21.47 12.84
C LEU A 27 -24.87 -21.46 13.25
N GLY A 28 -25.49 -20.29 13.17
CA GLY A 28 -26.91 -20.19 12.90
C GLY A 28 -27.04 -20.24 11.39
N VAL A 29 -27.80 -21.20 10.86
CA VAL A 29 -28.24 -21.17 9.46
C VAL A 29 -29.19 -19.98 9.35
N ALA A 30 -28.64 -18.77 9.24
CA ALA A 30 -29.38 -17.59 8.83
C ALA A 30 -29.69 -17.81 7.36
N SER A 31 -30.90 -18.28 7.10
CA SER A 31 -31.48 -18.38 5.78
C SER A 31 -31.20 -17.11 4.97
N SER A 32 -30.44 -17.26 3.89
CA SER A 32 -30.14 -16.24 2.87
C SER A 32 -31.45 -15.78 2.24
N HIS A 33 -32.10 -14.81 2.87
CA HIS A 33 -33.25 -14.13 2.27
C HIS A 33 -32.76 -12.85 1.60
N PRO A 34 -33.25 -12.54 0.39
CA PRO A 34 -33.02 -11.23 -0.20
C PRO A 34 -33.61 -10.16 0.73
N ALA A 35 -32.83 -9.09 0.98
CA ALA A 35 -33.29 -7.97 1.78
C ALA A 35 -34.34 -7.19 0.99
N LYS A 36 -35.61 -7.21 1.42
CA LYS A 36 -36.60 -6.20 1.02
C LYS A 36 -36.42 -4.97 1.91
N ALA A 37 -36.30 -3.80 1.30
CA ALA A 37 -36.03 -2.54 1.99
C ALA A 37 -37.15 -2.20 2.98
N ALA A 38 -36.88 -2.40 4.27
CA ALA A 38 -37.69 -1.85 5.36
C ALA A 38 -36.83 -1.25 6.49
N THR A 39 -35.51 -1.45 6.46
CA THR A 39 -34.55 -0.93 7.45
C THR A 39 -33.18 -0.79 6.79
N PRO A 40 -32.42 0.29 7.05
CA PRO A 40 -31.06 0.44 6.55
C PRO A 40 -30.20 -0.80 6.78
N VAL A 41 -29.57 -1.29 5.72
CA VAL A 41 -28.64 -2.42 5.74
C VAL A 41 -27.22 -1.89 5.72
N HIS A 42 -26.31 -2.57 6.42
CA HIS A 42 -24.90 -2.19 6.50
C HIS A 42 -24.06 -3.15 5.65
N TYR A 43 -23.37 -2.62 4.66
CA TYR A 43 -22.45 -3.34 3.79
C TYR A 43 -21.01 -2.97 4.14
N VAL A 44 -20.10 -3.95 3.99
CA VAL A 44 -18.67 -3.75 4.19
C VAL A 44 -17.93 -4.03 2.89
N VAL A 45 -17.08 -3.09 2.49
CA VAL A 45 -16.13 -3.22 1.39
C VAL A 45 -14.74 -3.27 2.00
N GLN A 46 -13.98 -4.33 1.74
CA GLN A 46 -12.57 -4.40 2.09
C GLN A 46 -11.76 -3.53 1.12
N VAL A 47 -10.86 -2.71 1.64
CA VAL A 47 -9.95 -1.87 0.86
C VAL A 47 -8.55 -2.43 1.04
N GLY A 48 -8.06 -3.09 0.01
CA GLY A 48 -6.78 -3.78 0.05
C GLY A 48 -6.78 -5.02 0.96
N ALA A 49 -5.68 -5.78 0.87
CA ALA A 49 -5.36 -6.89 1.75
C ALA A 49 -3.88 -7.25 1.58
N SER A 50 -3.34 -8.07 2.48
CA SER A 50 -1.99 -8.64 2.37
C SER A 50 -2.04 -10.13 2.11
N GLY A 51 -1.07 -10.65 1.37
CA GLY A 51 -0.87 -12.08 1.10
C GLY A 51 0.55 -12.55 1.47
N PRO A 52 0.82 -13.86 1.27
CA PRO A 52 2.17 -14.41 1.43
C PRO A 52 3.20 -13.70 0.55
N ALA A 53 4.49 -13.90 0.84
CA ALA A 53 5.60 -13.35 0.06
C ALA A 53 5.60 -11.81 -0.05
N ASN A 54 5.19 -11.11 1.02
CA ASN A 54 5.08 -9.65 1.06
C ASN A 54 4.24 -9.08 -0.09
N THR A 55 3.11 -9.72 -0.36
CA THR A 55 2.19 -9.29 -1.42
C THR A 55 1.15 -8.35 -0.84
N ASP A 56 0.99 -7.17 -1.43
CA ASP A 56 -0.13 -6.27 -1.17
C ASP A 56 -1.16 -6.41 -2.30
N LEU A 57 -2.44 -6.28 -1.96
CA LEU A 57 -3.53 -6.28 -2.94
C LEU A 57 -4.05 -4.87 -3.12
N LEU A 58 -3.90 -4.34 -4.33
CA LEU A 58 -4.34 -3.00 -4.71
C LEU A 58 -5.74 -3.05 -5.32
N GLN A 59 -6.72 -3.53 -4.54
CA GLN A 59 -8.10 -3.70 -5.02
C GLN A 59 -9.12 -3.59 -3.90
N PHE A 60 -10.37 -3.28 -4.27
CA PHE A 60 -11.51 -3.34 -3.37
C PHE A 60 -12.18 -4.71 -3.44
N GLY A 61 -12.76 -5.16 -2.32
CA GLY A 61 -13.54 -6.38 -2.23
C GLY A 61 -14.90 -6.14 -1.55
N PRO A 62 -16.03 -6.22 -2.27
CA PRO A 62 -16.12 -6.46 -3.72
C PRO A 62 -15.77 -5.22 -4.56
N ALA A 63 -15.51 -5.45 -5.84
CA ALA A 63 -15.37 -4.40 -6.85
C ALA A 63 -16.72 -3.83 -7.32
N THR A 64 -17.82 -4.56 -7.16
CA THR A 64 -19.17 -4.08 -7.48
C THR A 64 -20.13 -4.36 -6.33
N LEU A 65 -21.01 -3.39 -6.06
CA LEU A 65 -21.96 -3.46 -4.97
C LEU A 65 -23.31 -2.88 -5.42
N GLN A 66 -24.41 -3.54 -5.04
CA GLN A 66 -25.74 -2.95 -5.13
C GLN A 66 -26.23 -2.60 -3.73
N VAL A 67 -26.91 -1.47 -3.59
CA VAL A 67 -27.46 -0.98 -2.32
C VAL A 67 -28.81 -0.30 -2.57
N HIS A 68 -29.62 -0.18 -1.52
CA HIS A 68 -30.78 0.70 -1.49
C HIS A 68 -30.39 2.10 -1.00
N ARG A 69 -31.23 3.10 -1.28
CA ARG A 69 -31.09 4.41 -0.64
C ARG A 69 -31.35 4.26 0.86
N GLY A 70 -30.49 4.83 1.68
CA GLY A 70 -30.52 4.75 3.13
C GLY A 70 -29.59 3.68 3.72
N ASP A 71 -29.08 2.76 2.90
CA ASP A 71 -28.07 1.79 3.34
C ASP A 71 -26.75 2.46 3.71
N ILE A 72 -25.95 1.77 4.50
CA ILE A 72 -24.64 2.23 4.94
C ILE A 72 -23.57 1.39 4.25
N ILE A 73 -22.60 2.04 3.63
CA ILE A 73 -21.40 1.38 3.10
C ILE A 73 -20.25 1.75 4.02
N THR A 74 -19.56 0.75 4.55
CA THR A 74 -18.31 0.91 5.30
C THR A 74 -17.16 0.33 4.50
N TRP A 75 -16.21 1.17 4.14
CA TRP A 75 -14.93 0.76 3.60
C TRP A 75 -13.97 0.47 4.76
N ALA A 76 -13.63 -0.81 4.96
CA ALA A 76 -12.66 -1.26 5.94
C ALA A 76 -11.26 -1.22 5.31
N ILE A 77 -10.42 -0.31 5.80
CA ILE A 77 -9.15 0.05 5.17
C ILE A 77 -8.01 -0.80 5.72
N GLY A 78 -7.38 -1.58 4.86
CA GLY A 78 -6.14 -2.30 5.15
C GLY A 78 -4.99 -1.72 4.33
N GLY A 79 -3.79 -1.65 4.90
CA GLY A 79 -2.63 -1.09 4.22
C GLY A 79 -2.67 0.44 4.06
N PHE A 80 -1.87 0.97 3.15
CA PHE A 80 -1.78 2.41 2.87
C PHE A 80 -2.75 2.81 1.76
N HIS A 81 -4.05 2.89 2.09
CA HIS A 81 -5.11 3.22 1.14
C HIS A 81 -5.97 4.40 1.62
N ASN A 82 -6.63 5.09 0.68
CA ASN A 82 -7.74 5.99 0.98
C ASN A 82 -8.99 5.56 0.19
N VAL A 83 -10.11 6.22 0.49
CA VAL A 83 -11.37 6.02 -0.22
C VAL A 83 -11.88 7.35 -0.72
N HIS A 84 -12.00 7.45 -2.03
CA HIS A 84 -12.55 8.59 -2.74
C HIS A 84 -13.82 8.13 -3.47
N VAL A 85 -14.95 8.74 -3.14
CA VAL A 85 -16.28 8.34 -3.60
C VAL A 85 -16.88 9.42 -4.49
N GLY A 86 -17.48 9.02 -5.61
CA GLY A 86 -18.22 9.92 -6.52
C GLY A 86 -17.35 10.70 -7.52
N GLY A 87 -16.03 10.55 -7.48
CA GLY A 87 -15.11 11.14 -8.44
C GLY A 87 -14.99 10.36 -9.75
N THR A 88 -14.57 11.03 -10.82
CA THR A 88 -14.41 10.41 -12.15
C THR A 88 -12.98 9.95 -12.44
N ALA A 89 -12.00 10.40 -11.67
CA ALA A 89 -10.59 10.03 -11.78
C ALA A 89 -9.88 10.21 -10.43
N PRO A 90 -8.84 9.41 -10.13
CA PRO A 90 -8.06 9.57 -8.91
C PRO A 90 -7.34 10.92 -8.90
N LYS A 91 -7.14 11.47 -7.70
CA LYS A 91 -6.32 12.66 -7.49
C LYS A 91 -4.84 12.33 -7.65
N GLU A 92 -4.04 13.31 -8.06
CA GLU A 92 -2.58 13.16 -8.04
C GLU A 92 -2.10 12.98 -6.60
N LEU A 93 -1.33 11.93 -6.32
CA LEU A 93 -0.82 11.64 -4.98
C LEU A 93 0.16 12.71 -4.49
N VAL A 94 1.08 13.13 -5.38
CA VAL A 94 2.12 14.12 -5.09
C VAL A 94 1.91 15.32 -6.00
N ILE A 95 1.89 16.50 -5.41
CA ILE A 95 1.91 17.79 -6.11
C ILE A 95 3.12 18.61 -5.66
N ALA A 96 3.52 19.59 -6.47
CA ALA A 96 4.63 20.49 -6.14
C ALA A 96 4.24 21.96 -6.33
N PRO A 97 3.27 22.49 -5.56
CA PRO A 97 2.91 23.90 -5.64
C PRO A 97 4.10 24.79 -5.24
N GLU A 98 4.11 26.01 -5.74
CA GLU A 98 5.10 27.00 -5.33
C GLU A 98 4.76 27.57 -3.94
N VAL A 99 5.70 27.45 -3.00
CA VAL A 99 5.66 28.05 -1.67
C VAL A 99 6.90 28.92 -1.53
N ASP A 100 6.73 30.20 -1.22
CA ASP A 100 7.82 31.19 -1.15
C ASP A 100 8.74 31.20 -2.39
N GLY A 101 8.15 31.01 -3.58
CA GLY A 101 8.87 31.01 -4.86
C GLY A 101 9.71 29.76 -5.14
N LYS A 102 9.49 28.67 -4.40
CA LYS A 102 10.13 27.36 -4.65
C LYS A 102 9.06 26.26 -4.73
N PRO A 103 9.20 25.30 -5.65
CA PRO A 103 8.36 24.11 -5.64
C PRO A 103 8.55 23.35 -4.33
N LEU A 104 7.43 23.02 -3.67
CA LEU A 104 7.42 22.20 -2.47
C LEU A 104 6.69 20.88 -2.77
N PRO A 105 7.42 19.80 -3.10
CA PRO A 105 6.83 18.48 -3.23
C PRO A 105 6.12 18.06 -1.94
N GLN A 106 4.84 17.72 -2.04
CA GLN A 106 4.00 17.34 -0.91
C GLN A 106 2.93 16.35 -1.34
N ILE A 107 2.36 15.63 -0.38
CA ILE A 107 1.12 14.88 -0.64
C ILE A 107 0.00 15.87 -0.94
N ASN A 108 -0.79 15.57 -1.96
CA ASN A 108 -1.95 16.36 -2.29
C ASN A 108 -2.91 16.43 -1.08
N PRO A 109 -3.28 17.64 -0.60
CA PRO A 109 -4.20 17.79 0.52
C PRO A 109 -5.55 17.09 0.32
N GLU A 110 -6.04 16.97 -0.91
CA GLU A 110 -7.27 16.24 -1.23
C GLU A 110 -7.12 14.72 -1.04
N VAL A 111 -5.89 14.18 -1.12
CA VAL A 111 -5.59 12.79 -0.82
C VAL A 111 -5.32 12.59 0.67
N ALA A 112 -4.65 13.56 1.30
CA ALA A 112 -4.24 13.48 2.70
C ALA A 112 -5.37 13.70 3.70
N PHE A 113 -6.29 14.62 3.43
CA PHE A 113 -7.28 15.08 4.39
C PHE A 113 -8.72 14.81 3.91
N PRO A 114 -9.64 14.52 4.85
CA PRO A 114 -11.03 14.26 4.49
C PRO A 114 -11.70 15.51 3.93
N TYR A 115 -12.56 15.30 2.92
CA TYR A 115 -13.37 16.34 2.30
C TYR A 115 -14.73 15.78 1.86
N GLY A 116 -15.71 16.66 1.62
CA GLY A 116 -17.07 16.25 1.31
C GLY A 116 -17.79 15.66 2.54
N ALA A 117 -18.59 14.62 2.33
CA ALA A 117 -19.28 13.91 3.39
C ALA A 117 -18.27 13.22 4.32
N LYS A 118 -18.45 13.38 5.63
CA LYS A 118 -17.55 12.78 6.63
C LYS A 118 -18.03 11.39 7.03
N ASN A 119 -17.19 10.68 7.77
CA ASN A 119 -17.53 9.37 8.33
C ASN A 119 -18.85 9.42 9.12
N GLY A 120 -19.82 8.61 8.69
CA GLY A 120 -21.18 8.53 9.24
C GLY A 120 -22.20 9.50 8.65
N GLU A 121 -21.80 10.39 7.73
CA GLU A 121 -22.70 11.35 7.08
C GLU A 121 -23.34 10.78 5.80
N ALA A 122 -24.35 11.50 5.31
CA ALA A 122 -25.05 11.16 4.09
C ALA A 122 -24.21 11.52 2.84
N PHE A 123 -24.04 10.57 1.93
CA PHE A 123 -23.50 10.78 0.61
C PHE A 123 -24.63 11.20 -0.34
N THR A 124 -24.66 12.49 -0.71
CA THR A 124 -25.68 13.08 -1.57
C THR A 124 -25.24 13.19 -3.04
N GLY A 125 -24.20 12.46 -3.44
CA GLY A 125 -23.63 12.50 -4.79
C GLY A 125 -22.52 13.53 -4.99
N THR A 126 -22.15 14.29 -3.96
CA THR A 126 -20.98 15.18 -3.98
C THR A 126 -19.72 14.38 -3.69
N GLU A 127 -18.70 14.56 -4.52
CA GLU A 127 -17.39 13.92 -4.35
C GLU A 127 -16.88 14.07 -2.91
N SER A 128 -16.44 12.95 -2.33
CA SER A 128 -16.01 12.90 -0.93
C SER A 128 -14.80 11.98 -0.79
N GLY A 129 -13.90 12.31 0.14
CA GLY A 129 -12.68 11.54 0.39
C GLY A 129 -12.46 11.29 1.87
N SER A 130 -12.00 10.09 2.22
CA SER A 130 -11.64 9.74 3.60
C SER A 130 -10.40 10.46 4.10
N GLY A 131 -9.53 10.93 3.19
CA GLY A 131 -8.15 11.24 3.50
C GLY A 131 -7.34 10.01 3.90
N LEU A 132 -6.10 10.23 4.33
CA LEU A 132 -5.28 9.22 5.01
C LEU A 132 -5.71 9.14 6.48
N ILE A 133 -6.11 7.96 6.93
CA ILE A 133 -6.54 7.76 8.31
C ILE A 133 -5.31 7.46 9.19
N PRO A 134 -5.04 8.26 10.24
CA PRO A 134 -3.93 8.00 11.15
C PRO A 134 -3.98 6.59 11.75
N ALA A 135 -2.83 5.92 11.88
CA ALA A 135 -2.74 4.51 12.28
C ALA A 135 -3.28 4.21 13.69
N ASP A 136 -3.43 5.23 14.54
CA ASP A 136 -4.01 5.13 15.88
C ASP A 136 -5.55 5.24 15.88
N GLN A 137 -6.17 5.48 14.72
CA GLN A 137 -7.61 5.54 14.54
C GLN A 137 -8.16 4.27 13.89
N PRO A 138 -9.46 3.97 14.09
CA PRO A 138 -10.14 2.91 13.34
C PRO A 138 -9.99 3.15 11.83
N GLN A 139 -9.38 2.19 11.14
CA GLN A 139 -9.15 2.24 9.70
C GLN A 139 -10.45 1.92 8.95
N ALA A 140 -11.41 2.84 9.00
CA ALA A 140 -12.70 2.70 8.36
C ALA A 140 -13.30 4.04 7.94
N TYR A 141 -14.03 4.04 6.84
CA TYR A 141 -14.81 5.16 6.36
C TYR A 141 -16.21 4.68 6.00
N SER A 142 -17.25 5.32 6.53
CA SER A 142 -18.64 4.91 6.39
C SER A 142 -19.48 6.07 5.86
N LEU A 143 -20.35 5.80 4.88
CA LEU A 143 -21.31 6.77 4.36
C LEU A 143 -22.72 6.17 4.31
N ILE A 144 -23.72 6.99 4.61
CA ILE A 144 -25.13 6.67 4.41
C ILE A 144 -25.50 7.06 2.97
N VAL A 145 -25.98 6.12 2.17
CA VAL A 145 -26.27 6.37 0.75
C VAL A 145 -27.56 7.20 0.62
N ASP A 146 -27.45 8.45 0.17
CA ASP A 146 -28.59 9.37 0.01
C ASP A 146 -28.70 9.93 -1.42
N VAL A 147 -28.51 9.05 -2.41
CA VAL A 147 -28.74 9.34 -3.83
C VAL A 147 -29.93 8.53 -4.34
N ALA A 148 -30.52 8.98 -5.46
CA ALA A 148 -31.70 8.34 -6.02
C ALA A 148 -31.39 6.94 -6.58
N ALA A 149 -32.36 6.04 -6.53
CA ALA A 149 -32.32 4.79 -7.28
C ALA A 149 -32.06 5.04 -8.78
N GLY A 150 -31.28 4.16 -9.40
CA GLY A 150 -30.74 4.33 -10.75
C GLY A 150 -29.41 5.08 -10.82
N THR A 151 -28.92 5.62 -9.69
CA THR A 151 -27.59 6.24 -9.64
C THR A 151 -26.51 5.18 -9.52
N THR A 152 -25.46 5.31 -10.34
CA THR A 152 -24.20 4.58 -10.15
C THR A 152 -23.10 5.57 -9.80
N PHE A 153 -22.30 5.26 -8.78
CA PHE A 153 -21.13 6.04 -8.40
C PHE A 153 -19.94 5.13 -8.12
N SER A 154 -18.74 5.64 -8.34
CA SER A 154 -17.48 4.94 -8.08
C SER A 154 -17.01 5.16 -6.64
N TYR A 155 -16.24 4.20 -6.13
CA TYR A 155 -15.27 4.40 -5.06
C TYR A 155 -13.90 3.96 -5.59
N GLN A 156 -12.88 4.75 -5.31
CA GLN A 156 -11.53 4.55 -5.83
C GLN A 156 -10.48 4.90 -4.77
N CYS A 157 -9.27 4.40 -4.96
CA CYS A 157 -8.11 4.80 -4.16
C CYS A 157 -7.26 5.77 -4.99
N ASP A 158 -6.92 6.92 -4.42
CA ASP A 158 -6.07 7.92 -5.08
C ASP A 158 -4.58 7.55 -5.01
N ILE A 159 -4.21 6.67 -4.08
CA ILE A 159 -2.82 6.27 -3.82
C ILE A 159 -2.36 5.25 -4.86
N HIS A 160 -3.24 4.31 -5.23
CA HIS A 160 -2.92 3.22 -6.16
C HIS A 160 -3.78 3.32 -7.42
N PRO A 161 -3.28 3.95 -8.50
CA PRO A 161 -4.06 4.20 -9.70
C PRO A 161 -4.75 2.96 -10.29
N GLY A 162 -6.04 3.12 -10.56
CA GLY A 162 -6.91 2.08 -11.13
C GLY A 162 -7.46 1.07 -10.12
N MET A 163 -7.14 1.20 -8.83
CA MET A 163 -7.89 0.55 -7.76
C MET A 163 -9.25 1.26 -7.63
N ALA A 164 -10.32 0.62 -8.11
CA ALA A 164 -11.66 1.17 -8.14
C ALA A 164 -12.72 0.09 -8.04
N GLY A 165 -13.91 0.49 -7.61
CA GLY A 165 -15.15 -0.28 -7.66
C GLY A 165 -16.36 0.64 -7.81
N ASN A 166 -17.52 0.04 -8.04
CA ASN A 166 -18.74 0.77 -8.35
C ASN A 166 -19.90 0.34 -7.44
N VAL A 167 -20.69 1.31 -7.01
CA VAL A 167 -21.97 1.11 -6.35
C VAL A 167 -23.09 1.45 -7.31
N THR A 168 -24.10 0.58 -7.40
CA THR A 168 -25.38 0.88 -8.06
C THR A 168 -26.47 0.96 -7.02
N VAL A 169 -27.13 2.11 -6.92
CA VAL A 169 -28.29 2.31 -6.05
C VAL A 169 -29.54 1.85 -6.79
N VAL A 170 -30.24 0.87 -6.23
CA VAL A 170 -31.45 0.29 -6.82
C VAL A 170 -32.71 0.74 -6.09
N ASP A 171 -33.87 0.48 -6.67
CA ASP A 171 -35.15 0.75 -6.00
C ASP A 171 -35.41 -0.22 -4.84
N ASP A 172 -36.24 0.21 -3.89
CA ASP A 172 -36.60 -0.52 -2.66
C ASP A 172 -37.21 -1.92 -2.91
N ALA A 173 -37.77 -2.14 -4.10
CA ALA A 173 -38.40 -3.40 -4.48
C ALA A 173 -37.39 -4.40 -5.07
N THR A 174 -36.23 -3.92 -5.51
CA THR A 174 -35.17 -4.75 -6.09
C THR A 174 -34.51 -5.58 -5.01
N GLU A 175 -34.53 -6.90 -5.19
CA GLU A 175 -33.79 -7.83 -4.35
C GLU A 175 -32.29 -7.76 -4.68
N ILE A 176 -31.46 -7.51 -3.67
CA ILE A 176 -29.99 -7.41 -3.78
C ILE A 176 -29.31 -8.42 -2.86
N PRO A 177 -28.03 -8.75 -3.10
CA PRO A 177 -27.26 -9.63 -2.22
C PRO A 177 -27.27 -9.15 -0.76
N SER A 178 -27.31 -10.09 0.18
CA SER A 178 -27.22 -9.76 1.61
C SER A 178 -25.80 -9.29 1.97
N PRO A 179 -25.60 -8.62 3.12
CA PRO A 179 -24.26 -8.27 3.59
C PRO A 179 -23.29 -9.46 3.67
N THR A 180 -23.80 -10.64 4.04
CA THR A 180 -23.00 -11.87 4.06
C THR A 180 -22.56 -12.29 2.66
N ASP A 181 -23.47 -12.23 1.69
CA ASP A 181 -23.15 -12.57 0.29
C ASP A 181 -22.11 -11.61 -0.29
N VAL A 182 -22.27 -10.30 -0.02
CA VAL A 182 -21.32 -9.25 -0.41
C VAL A 182 -19.94 -9.49 0.21
N GLN A 183 -19.88 -9.84 1.49
CA GLN A 183 -18.62 -10.13 2.17
C GLN A 183 -17.94 -11.38 1.61
N LEU A 184 -18.71 -12.42 1.27
CA LEU A 184 -18.21 -13.63 0.62
C LEU A 184 -17.71 -13.35 -0.80
N GLN A 185 -18.42 -12.50 -1.57
CA GLN A 185 -17.98 -12.04 -2.89
C GLN A 185 -16.63 -11.32 -2.77
N GLY A 186 -16.54 -10.32 -1.88
CA GLY A 186 -15.29 -9.60 -1.64
C GLY A 186 -14.15 -10.52 -1.24
N ALA A 187 -14.38 -11.46 -0.32
CA ALA A 187 -13.37 -12.43 0.07
C ALA A 187 -12.92 -13.35 -1.08
N ALA A 188 -13.84 -13.77 -1.96
CA ALA A 188 -13.51 -14.58 -3.12
C ALA A 188 -12.69 -13.81 -4.16
N GLU A 189 -13.03 -12.54 -4.43
CA GLU A 189 -12.28 -11.66 -5.32
C GLU A 189 -10.85 -11.40 -4.79
N LEU A 190 -10.72 -11.10 -3.49
CA LEU A 190 -9.42 -10.93 -2.83
C LEU A 190 -8.59 -12.22 -2.84
N GLY A 191 -9.19 -13.34 -2.44
CA GLY A 191 -8.54 -14.65 -2.43
C GLY A 191 -8.09 -15.11 -3.81
N GLY A 192 -8.88 -14.82 -4.85
CA GLY A 192 -8.52 -15.10 -6.25
C GLY A 192 -7.26 -14.37 -6.68
N SER A 193 -7.15 -13.07 -6.38
CA SER A 193 -5.96 -12.27 -6.73
C SER A 193 -4.70 -12.75 -5.99
N VAL A 194 -4.80 -13.09 -4.69
CA VAL A 194 -3.67 -13.68 -3.94
C VAL A 194 -3.29 -15.04 -4.51
N GLY A 195 -4.28 -15.90 -4.78
CA GLY A 195 -4.04 -17.23 -5.32
C GLY A 195 -3.31 -17.19 -6.67
N ALA A 196 -3.62 -16.21 -7.52
CA ALA A 196 -2.99 -16.01 -8.81
C ALA A 196 -1.52 -15.55 -8.72
N SER A 197 -1.11 -14.86 -7.66
CA SER A 197 0.28 -14.37 -7.52
C SER A 197 1.27 -15.45 -7.08
N LEU A 198 0.81 -16.47 -6.36
CA LEU A 198 1.69 -17.50 -5.77
C LEU A 198 2.55 -18.27 -6.80
N PRO A 199 2.02 -18.76 -7.93
CA PRO A 199 2.85 -19.44 -8.93
C PRO A 199 3.96 -18.54 -9.48
N THR A 200 3.63 -17.26 -9.75
CA THR A 200 4.59 -16.27 -10.23
C THR A 200 5.68 -16.00 -9.19
N TYR A 201 5.33 -15.96 -7.90
CA TYR A 201 6.34 -15.85 -6.83
C TYR A 201 7.37 -16.96 -6.87
N TYR A 202 6.94 -18.22 -6.92
CA TYR A 202 7.87 -19.35 -6.95
C TYR A 202 8.71 -19.37 -8.23
N GLU A 203 8.11 -19.03 -9.38
CA GLU A 203 8.82 -18.91 -10.65
C GLU A 203 9.93 -17.85 -10.59
N MET A 204 9.60 -16.66 -10.10
CA MET A 204 10.56 -15.56 -9.95
C MET A 204 11.67 -15.89 -8.98
N TYR A 205 11.33 -16.47 -7.83
CA TYR A 205 12.33 -16.86 -6.84
C TYR A 205 13.30 -17.88 -7.45
N GLY A 206 12.78 -18.90 -8.15
CA GLY A 206 13.59 -19.87 -8.88
C GLY A 206 14.51 -19.22 -9.92
N LYS A 207 13.97 -18.35 -10.79
CA LYS A 207 14.74 -17.65 -11.84
C LYS A 207 15.81 -16.72 -11.27
N SER A 208 15.45 -15.95 -10.25
CA SER A 208 16.34 -14.93 -9.66
C SER A 208 17.57 -15.54 -8.97
N SER A 209 17.47 -16.78 -8.48
CA SER A 209 18.61 -17.50 -7.92
C SER A 209 19.75 -17.71 -8.93
N ALA A 210 19.42 -17.78 -10.23
CA ALA A 210 20.41 -17.91 -11.31
C ALA A 210 21.11 -16.57 -11.65
N THR A 211 20.59 -15.43 -11.17
CA THR A 211 21.10 -14.09 -11.47
C THR A 211 21.70 -13.40 -10.24
N MET A 212 22.00 -14.16 -9.17
CA MET A 212 22.60 -13.63 -7.95
C MET A 212 24.02 -13.11 -8.15
N MET A 213 24.79 -13.72 -9.05
CA MET A 213 26.18 -13.33 -9.31
C MET A 213 26.23 -12.21 -10.35
N SER A 214 27.19 -11.29 -10.22
CA SER A 214 27.48 -10.32 -11.29
C SER A 214 27.85 -11.02 -12.59
N LYS A 215 27.46 -10.41 -13.70
CA LYS A 215 27.89 -10.77 -15.05
C LYS A 215 28.47 -9.51 -15.70
N ASP A 216 29.65 -9.64 -16.29
CA ASP A 216 30.35 -8.53 -16.97
C ASP A 216 30.51 -7.29 -16.06
N GLY A 217 30.74 -7.50 -14.76
CA GLY A 217 30.96 -6.45 -13.77
C GLY A 217 29.70 -5.81 -13.19
N THR A 218 28.51 -6.32 -13.49
CA THR A 218 27.23 -5.82 -12.93
C THR A 218 26.28 -6.96 -12.54
N ALA A 219 25.68 -6.88 -11.37
CA ALA A 219 24.52 -7.70 -10.98
C ALA A 219 23.22 -6.91 -11.17
N THR A 220 22.12 -7.59 -11.48
CA THR A 220 20.81 -6.96 -11.67
C THR A 220 19.83 -7.45 -10.61
N VAL A 221 19.04 -6.54 -10.08
CA VAL A 221 17.94 -6.81 -9.15
C VAL A 221 16.67 -6.20 -9.73
N GLN A 222 15.56 -6.93 -9.66
CA GLN A 222 14.23 -6.44 -9.95
C GLN A 222 13.51 -6.11 -8.64
N PRO A 223 13.25 -4.84 -8.33
CA PRO A 223 12.31 -4.46 -7.28
C PRO A 223 10.88 -4.67 -7.77
N GLY A 224 10.07 -5.37 -6.99
CA GLY A 224 8.66 -5.55 -7.28
C GLY A 224 8.39 -6.64 -8.32
N ASN A 225 7.18 -7.20 -8.27
CA ASN A 225 6.57 -7.91 -9.39
C ASN A 225 5.07 -8.05 -9.19
N ASP A 226 4.30 -7.85 -10.26
CA ASP A 226 2.86 -7.73 -10.14
C ASP A 226 2.14 -8.82 -10.94
N VAL A 227 1.05 -9.34 -10.36
CA VAL A 227 0.10 -10.23 -11.03
C VAL A 227 -1.28 -9.62 -10.90
N GLY A 228 -1.71 -8.91 -11.95
CA GLY A 228 -2.93 -8.12 -11.90
C GLY A 228 -2.83 -7.03 -10.83
N ARG A 229 -3.64 -7.13 -9.78
CA ARG A 229 -3.64 -6.20 -8.63
C ARG A 229 -2.92 -6.73 -7.39
N ALA A 230 -2.32 -7.91 -7.47
CA ALA A 230 -1.45 -8.43 -6.43
C ALA A 230 0.00 -7.98 -6.72
N VAL A 231 0.52 -7.07 -5.90
CA VAL A 231 1.84 -6.47 -6.05
C VAL A 231 2.79 -7.06 -5.02
N MET A 232 3.91 -7.63 -5.48
CA MET A 232 4.84 -8.33 -4.60
C MET A 232 5.99 -7.41 -4.23
N ASN A 233 5.99 -6.95 -2.99
CA ASN A 233 6.95 -5.98 -2.47
C ASN A 233 8.25 -6.66 -2.01
N LEU A 234 9.01 -7.22 -2.97
CA LEU A 234 10.28 -7.93 -2.76
C LEU A 234 11.35 -7.52 -3.77
N PHE A 235 12.62 -7.77 -3.45
CA PHE A 235 13.73 -7.68 -4.39
C PHE A 235 14.07 -9.07 -4.96
N PHE A 236 14.22 -9.16 -6.28
CA PHE A 236 14.56 -10.39 -7.00
C PHE A 236 15.88 -10.24 -7.78
N PRO A 237 16.97 -10.92 -7.40
CA PRO A 237 17.09 -11.75 -6.20
C PRO A 237 17.17 -10.91 -4.92
N TYR A 238 16.88 -11.54 -3.79
CA TYR A 238 17.08 -10.95 -2.46
C TYR A 238 18.55 -10.66 -2.18
N THR A 239 19.44 -11.57 -2.61
CA THR A 239 20.89 -11.46 -2.43
C THR A 239 21.57 -11.31 -3.79
N THR A 240 22.46 -10.34 -3.90
CA THR A 240 23.46 -10.29 -4.98
C THR A 240 24.86 -10.49 -4.44
N ILE A 241 25.74 -11.09 -5.24
CA ILE A 241 27.13 -11.35 -4.92
C ILE A 241 27.97 -10.77 -6.06
N ILE A 242 28.83 -9.80 -5.71
CA ILE A 242 29.69 -9.07 -6.65
C ILE A 242 31.11 -8.99 -6.09
N LYS A 243 32.06 -8.53 -6.89
CA LYS A 243 33.43 -8.20 -6.45
C LYS A 243 33.55 -6.71 -6.12
N ALA A 244 34.53 -6.36 -5.29
CA ALA A 244 34.90 -4.96 -5.09
C ALA A 244 35.19 -4.26 -6.43
N GLY A 245 34.56 -3.09 -6.63
CA GLY A 245 34.60 -2.30 -7.87
C GLY A 245 33.51 -2.64 -8.89
N GLU A 246 32.70 -3.67 -8.66
CA GLU A 246 31.54 -4.01 -9.51
C GLU A 246 30.27 -3.27 -9.07
N SER A 247 29.25 -3.32 -9.93
CA SER A 247 28.00 -2.59 -9.75
C SER A 247 26.80 -3.50 -9.47
N VAL A 248 25.78 -2.93 -8.85
CA VAL A 248 24.42 -3.49 -8.81
C VAL A 248 23.47 -2.48 -9.46
N SER A 249 22.61 -2.97 -10.33
CA SER A 249 21.54 -2.20 -10.98
C SER A 249 20.18 -2.73 -10.54
N TRP A 250 19.36 -1.87 -9.97
CA TRP A 250 17.96 -2.15 -9.66
C TRP A 250 17.08 -1.58 -10.76
N THR A 251 16.33 -2.44 -11.45
CA THR A 251 15.44 -2.03 -12.55
C THR A 251 14.01 -2.42 -12.20
N ILE A 252 13.13 -1.44 -12.06
CA ILE A 252 11.71 -1.69 -11.86
C ILE A 252 11.09 -2.03 -13.22
N PRO A 253 10.34 -3.14 -13.36
CA PRO A 253 9.62 -3.44 -14.59
C PRO A 253 8.72 -2.27 -15.01
N ALA A 254 8.69 -1.96 -16.30
CA ALA A 254 7.79 -0.91 -16.81
C ALA A 254 6.29 -1.26 -16.63
N THR A 255 5.98 -2.54 -16.41
CA THR A 255 4.63 -3.05 -16.13
C THR A 255 4.27 -3.01 -14.65
N SER A 256 5.21 -2.65 -13.77
CA SER A 256 4.91 -2.53 -12.34
C SER A 256 3.97 -1.36 -12.08
N ILE A 257 3.17 -1.49 -11.03
CA ILE A 257 2.21 -0.50 -10.55
C ILE A 257 2.87 0.38 -9.49
N GLU A 258 3.68 -0.22 -8.63
CA GLU A 258 4.24 0.48 -7.48
C GLU A 258 5.64 1.03 -7.74
N PRO A 259 5.96 2.22 -7.22
CA PRO A 259 7.34 2.70 -7.15
C PRO A 259 8.08 1.99 -6.01
N HIS A 260 9.41 2.14 -5.97
CA HIS A 260 10.23 1.63 -4.86
C HIS A 260 11.33 2.61 -4.49
N THR A 261 11.99 2.36 -3.36
CA THR A 261 13.28 2.98 -3.02
C THR A 261 14.34 1.90 -2.84
N ILE A 262 15.59 2.29 -3.04
CA ILE A 262 16.78 1.48 -2.77
C ILE A 262 17.63 2.29 -1.82
N SER A 263 17.59 1.92 -0.53
CA SER A 263 18.15 2.75 0.53
C SER A 263 18.89 1.94 1.60
N ASN A 264 19.94 2.55 2.15
CA ASN A 264 20.66 2.07 3.32
C ASN A 264 21.14 3.29 4.15
N PRO A 265 20.81 3.41 5.44
CA PRO A 265 19.94 2.53 6.23
C PRO A 265 18.45 2.73 5.91
N ALA A 266 17.60 1.93 6.55
CA ALA A 266 16.17 2.15 6.58
C ALA A 266 15.83 3.45 7.32
N VAL A 267 14.88 4.23 6.79
CA VAL A 267 14.40 5.49 7.37
C VAL A 267 12.87 5.52 7.49
N TYR A 268 12.28 4.42 8.00
CA TYR A 268 10.84 4.30 8.19
C TYR A 268 10.26 5.41 9.07
N GLY A 269 9.06 5.88 8.73
CA GLY A 269 8.35 6.93 9.49
C GLY A 269 8.81 8.35 9.16
N GLN A 270 9.65 8.53 8.13
CA GLN A 270 10.13 9.82 7.64
C GLN A 270 9.62 10.13 6.22
N GLU A 271 8.46 9.57 5.86
CA GLU A 271 7.81 9.76 4.57
C GLU A 271 7.35 11.20 4.37
N PHE A 272 6.97 11.87 5.46
CA PHE A 272 6.43 13.23 5.46
C PHE A 272 7.09 14.10 6.51
N ASN A 273 7.27 15.37 6.16
CA ASN A 273 7.68 16.46 7.05
C ASN A 273 6.48 17.41 7.21
N PRO A 274 5.69 17.31 8.29
CA PRO A 274 4.57 18.21 8.52
C PRO A 274 5.04 19.65 8.68
N ILE A 275 4.45 20.56 7.92
CA ILE A 275 4.66 22.01 8.03
C ILE A 275 3.36 22.62 8.55
N GLU A 276 3.41 23.10 9.79
CA GLU A 276 2.27 23.71 10.48
C GLU A 276 1.76 24.94 9.74
N GLN A 277 0.43 25.06 9.66
CA GLN A 277 -0.25 26.17 9.02
C GLN A 277 -1.18 26.88 10.00
N LYS A 278 -1.34 28.20 9.81
CA LYS A 278 -2.32 28.96 10.59
C LYS A 278 -3.73 28.67 10.08
N ASN A 279 -4.59 28.11 10.93
CA ASN A 279 -6.01 27.84 10.66
C ASN A 279 -6.27 26.85 9.51
N ALA A 280 -5.34 25.96 9.19
CA ALA A 280 -5.49 24.92 8.18
C ALA A 280 -4.78 23.64 8.64
N PRO A 281 -5.13 22.46 8.08
CA PRO A 281 -4.34 21.25 8.28
C PRO A 281 -2.87 21.46 7.89
N PRO A 282 -1.90 20.74 8.47
CA PRO A 282 -0.50 20.89 8.10
C PRO A 282 -0.26 20.51 6.64
N ILE A 283 0.72 21.14 5.99
CA ILE A 283 1.26 20.65 4.73
C ILE A 283 2.04 19.37 5.02
N LEU A 284 1.77 18.29 4.29
CA LEU A 284 2.55 17.05 4.36
C LEU A 284 3.62 17.06 3.27
N ALA A 285 4.69 17.84 3.47
CA ALA A 285 5.82 17.89 2.54
C ALA A 285 6.51 16.51 2.46
N LEU A 286 7.03 16.13 1.29
CA LEU A 286 7.74 14.86 1.17
C LEU A 286 9.00 14.86 2.03
N GLY A 287 9.15 13.81 2.83
CA GLY A 287 10.27 13.61 3.73
C GLY A 287 11.46 12.91 3.08
N ASN A 288 12.50 12.69 3.89
CA ASN A 288 13.79 12.15 3.43
C ASN A 288 13.67 10.73 2.87
N THR A 289 12.65 9.97 3.28
CA THR A 289 12.34 8.64 2.75
C THR A 289 12.17 8.65 1.22
N LEU A 290 11.58 9.72 0.68
CA LEU A 290 11.18 9.81 -0.73
C LEU A 290 12.17 10.64 -1.56
N ALA A 291 13.02 11.42 -0.92
CA ALA A 291 13.99 12.28 -1.58
C ALA A 291 15.25 11.50 -2.00
N PRO A 292 15.77 11.69 -3.23
CA PRO A 292 17.04 11.11 -3.64
C PRO A 292 18.18 11.73 -2.83
N MET A 293 18.99 10.88 -2.19
CA MET A 293 20.23 11.30 -1.52
C MET A 293 21.47 10.95 -2.35
N THR A 294 21.35 9.99 -3.26
CA THR A 294 22.48 9.44 -4.00
C THR A 294 22.12 9.37 -5.48
N GLN A 295 22.99 9.91 -6.33
CA GLN A 295 22.81 9.85 -7.77
C GLN A 295 23.12 8.44 -8.29
N SER A 296 22.34 7.95 -9.26
CA SER A 296 22.63 6.71 -9.96
C SER A 296 24.01 6.77 -10.63
N GLY A 297 24.78 5.68 -10.53
CA GLY A 297 26.18 5.58 -10.98
C GLY A 297 27.22 5.96 -9.92
N THR A 298 26.79 6.34 -8.71
CA THR A 298 27.72 6.67 -7.61
C THR A 298 28.47 5.43 -7.12
N THR A 299 29.76 5.60 -6.80
CA THR A 299 30.52 4.60 -6.06
C THR A 299 30.34 4.81 -4.56
N VAL A 300 29.95 3.76 -3.84
CA VAL A 300 29.73 3.75 -2.39
C VAL A 300 30.75 2.85 -1.68
N LYS A 301 31.04 3.19 -0.43
CA LYS A 301 31.97 2.50 0.46
C LYS A 301 31.23 1.89 1.65
N MET A 302 31.93 0.99 2.36
CA MET A 302 31.36 0.38 3.56
C MET A 302 31.06 1.44 4.62
N GLY A 303 29.81 1.48 5.09
CA GLY A 303 29.34 2.45 6.08
C GLY A 303 28.73 3.73 5.49
N ASP A 304 28.78 3.92 4.16
CA ASP A 304 28.08 5.03 3.51
C ASP A 304 26.56 4.87 3.63
N THR A 305 25.88 5.99 3.83
CA THR A 305 24.43 6.08 3.73
C THR A 305 24.03 6.51 2.32
N TRP A 306 23.07 5.83 1.72
CA TRP A 306 22.59 6.12 0.37
C TRP A 306 21.11 5.88 0.22
N SER A 307 20.49 6.59 -0.71
CA SER A 307 19.09 6.41 -1.08
C SER A 307 18.87 6.84 -2.51
N SER A 308 18.22 5.99 -3.30
CA SER A 308 17.74 6.35 -4.64
C SER A 308 16.65 7.42 -4.60
N GLY A 309 16.01 7.63 -3.45
CA GLY A 309 14.68 8.25 -3.39
C GLY A 309 13.64 7.38 -4.09
N LEU A 310 12.48 7.95 -4.37
CA LEU A 310 11.43 7.27 -5.12
C LEU A 310 11.87 7.04 -6.57
N ILE A 311 11.93 5.78 -6.99
CA ILE A 311 12.13 5.41 -8.39
C ILE A 311 10.86 4.74 -8.92
N THR A 312 10.46 5.08 -10.14
CA THR A 312 9.17 4.69 -10.74
C THR A 312 9.32 3.49 -11.67
N PRO A 313 8.22 2.81 -12.04
CA PRO A 313 8.22 1.76 -13.06
C PRO A 313 8.99 2.16 -14.33
N GLY A 314 9.81 1.24 -14.85
CA GLY A 314 10.64 1.44 -16.04
C GLY A 314 11.97 2.17 -15.81
N THR A 315 12.28 2.56 -14.57
CA THR A 315 13.53 3.23 -14.22
C THR A 315 14.58 2.27 -13.66
N THR A 316 15.84 2.68 -13.76
CA THR A 316 17.00 1.94 -13.23
C THR A 316 17.82 2.83 -12.31
N PHE A 317 18.19 2.30 -11.14
CA PHE A 317 19.16 2.88 -10.22
C PHE A 317 20.39 1.98 -10.12
N THR A 318 21.59 2.54 -10.18
CA THR A 318 22.85 1.76 -10.17
C THR A 318 23.80 2.32 -9.13
N LEU A 319 24.49 1.44 -8.39
CA LEU A 319 25.61 1.81 -7.52
C LEU A 319 26.80 0.89 -7.78
N THR A 320 28.01 1.44 -7.64
CA THR A 320 29.27 0.67 -7.64
C THR A 320 29.77 0.52 -6.21
N PHE A 321 30.26 -0.66 -5.83
CA PHE A 321 30.66 -0.93 -4.44
C PHE A 321 32.18 -1.06 -4.32
N ALA A 322 32.83 -0.12 -3.64
CA ALA A 322 34.30 -0.05 -3.60
C ALA A 322 34.95 -1.07 -2.65
N ASP A 323 34.30 -1.36 -1.52
CA ASP A 323 34.92 -2.12 -0.43
C ASP A 323 34.18 -3.46 -0.23
N ALA A 324 34.93 -4.52 0.07
CA ALA A 324 34.36 -5.82 0.40
C ALA A 324 33.49 -5.77 1.67
N GLY A 325 32.47 -6.62 1.72
CA GLY A 325 31.59 -6.82 2.87
C GLY A 325 30.11 -6.91 2.50
N VAL A 326 29.24 -6.67 3.47
CA VAL A 326 27.79 -6.91 3.33
C VAL A 326 27.04 -5.58 3.46
N TYR A 327 26.28 -5.23 2.43
CA TYR A 327 25.51 -4.01 2.33
C TYR A 327 24.01 -4.36 2.35
N PRO A 328 23.33 -4.30 3.50
CA PRO A 328 21.88 -4.43 3.55
C PRO A 328 21.22 -3.21 2.91
N TYR A 329 20.04 -3.40 2.35
CA TYR A 329 19.24 -2.31 1.82
C TYR A 329 17.76 -2.63 1.88
N VAL A 330 16.94 -1.58 1.83
CA VAL A 330 15.48 -1.67 1.96
C VAL A 330 14.78 -0.80 0.93
N CYS A 331 13.52 -1.14 0.66
CA CYS A 331 12.53 -0.17 0.21
C CYS A 331 11.89 0.45 1.45
N ASN A 332 11.90 1.78 1.54
CA ASN A 332 11.39 2.50 2.71
C ASN A 332 9.87 2.67 2.71
N ILE A 333 9.20 2.50 1.57
CA ILE A 333 7.75 2.68 1.44
C ILE A 333 6.96 1.38 1.54
N HIS A 334 7.62 0.22 1.40
CA HIS A 334 6.98 -1.09 1.57
C HIS A 334 7.66 -1.85 2.70
N PRO A 335 7.00 -1.95 3.88
CA PRO A 335 7.52 -2.72 5.01
C PRO A 335 7.90 -4.14 4.62
N GLY A 336 9.01 -4.66 5.14
CA GLY A 336 9.46 -6.03 4.88
C GLY A 336 10.20 -6.24 3.56
N MET A 337 10.23 -5.25 2.65
CA MET A 337 10.97 -5.32 1.39
C MET A 337 12.47 -5.01 1.63
N ASN A 338 13.25 -6.07 1.82
CA ASN A 338 14.67 -6.01 2.13
C ASN A 338 15.50 -6.77 1.10
N GLY A 339 16.78 -6.40 0.95
CA GLY A 339 17.75 -7.14 0.16
C GLY A 339 19.16 -6.96 0.71
N VAL A 340 20.12 -7.67 0.11
CA VAL A 340 21.53 -7.59 0.50
C VAL A 340 22.46 -7.67 -0.70
N VAL A 341 23.48 -6.82 -0.73
CA VAL A 341 24.62 -6.93 -1.65
C VAL A 341 25.81 -7.48 -0.86
N VAL A 342 26.37 -8.60 -1.31
CA VAL A 342 27.60 -9.18 -0.77
C VAL A 342 28.73 -8.85 -1.74
N VAL A 343 29.75 -8.16 -1.26
CA VAL A 343 30.92 -7.75 -2.01
C VAL A 343 32.11 -8.58 -1.55
N GLN A 344 32.74 -9.32 -2.46
CA GLN A 344 33.90 -10.17 -2.23
C GLN A 344 35.20 -9.52 -2.71
#